data_AF-A0A9P0N456-F1
#
_entry.id   AF-A0A9P0N456-F1
#
_cell.length_a   1.000
_cell.length_b   1.000
_cell.length_c   1.000
_cell.angle_alpha   90.00
_cell.angle_beta   90.00
_cell.angle_gamma   90.00
#
_symmetry.space_group_name_H-M   'P 1'
#
loop_
_entity.id
_entity.type
_entity.pdbx_description
1 polymer ?
#
loop_
_entity_poly.entity_id
_entity_poly.type
_entity_poly.pdbx_seq_one_letter_code
_entity_poly.pdbx_strand_id
1 'polypeptide(L)'
;MSDFVLNDTDSEVDSDEELQEAFAKGLLKPGLNEEIEVTQKNYVNNVADLKLKLKDIQLKLPWIETLDLVTAVAPMAPDVALQMQETAQRRKNLKENSKGHQLYDPTQNPVLNEFKRENLLHRQAQAAVVEGIKKLKDLGIPTRRPDDYFAEMAKSDEHMQKVRKNLMAKQAAQARTEKVRQLREQKKFAKRVQTDARLKQAADKKEMLEQLKRVRKGKSSDLGFLDDNKGSNKGNNKGKDGKGPQHKVNKRRAMKDKKFGFGGKKKGSKQNTRESSNNFDGFNGHAAQKKNFKTKSFKVNSKKNQRPGKSKRKNNKR
;
A
#
# COMPACT_ATOMS: atom_id res chain seq x y z
N MET A 1 -91.42 25.21 48.81
CA MET A 1 -91.54 24.47 47.54
C MET A 1 -91.45 25.50 46.43
N SER A 2 -90.54 25.27 45.48
CA SER A 2 -90.44 25.87 44.12
C SER A 2 -90.40 27.41 44.02
N ASP A 3 -89.37 28.05 43.47
CA ASP A 3 -88.91 27.84 42.10
C ASP A 3 -87.39 27.94 41.91
N PHE A 4 -86.85 26.91 41.26
CA PHE A 4 -85.51 26.86 40.68
C PHE A 4 -85.64 27.34 39.23
N VAL A 5 -85.20 28.56 38.95
CA VAL A 5 -85.14 29.08 37.57
C VAL A 5 -83.79 28.67 36.98
N LEU A 6 -83.84 27.65 36.12
CA LEU A 6 -82.78 27.32 35.17
C LEU A 6 -82.65 28.46 34.17
N ASN A 7 -81.54 29.20 34.24
CA ASN A 7 -81.10 30.07 33.15
C ASN A 7 -79.97 29.36 32.41
N ASP A 8 -80.33 28.30 31.67
CA ASP A 8 -79.51 27.72 30.62
C ASP A 8 -79.66 28.63 29.39
N THR A 9 -78.76 29.60 29.22
CA THR A 9 -78.61 30.30 27.93
C THR A 9 -77.24 30.95 27.82
N ASP A 10 -76.48 30.48 26.82
CA ASP A 10 -75.35 31.13 26.14
C ASP A 10 -74.06 31.43 26.92
N SER A 11 -73.28 30.39 27.24
CA SER A 11 -71.85 30.58 27.57
C SER A 11 -70.89 29.63 26.82
N GLU A 12 -71.33 29.00 25.73
CA GLU A 12 -70.44 28.17 24.89
C GLU A 12 -69.77 28.99 23.77
N VAL A 13 -70.30 30.16 23.42
CA VAL A 13 -69.82 30.98 22.28
C VAL A 13 -68.59 31.82 22.63
N ASP A 14 -68.48 32.29 23.88
CA ASP A 14 -67.39 33.17 24.33
C ASP A 14 -66.02 32.47 24.30
N SER A 15 -66.00 31.13 24.42
CA SER A 15 -64.75 30.38 24.44
C SER A 15 -63.99 30.41 23.10
N ASP A 16 -64.69 30.45 21.97
CA ASP A 16 -64.06 30.49 20.65
C ASP A 16 -63.65 31.92 20.27
N GLU A 17 -64.45 32.92 20.68
CA GLU A 17 -64.12 34.34 20.48
C GLU A 17 -62.87 34.75 21.29
N GLU A 18 -62.76 34.30 22.54
CA GLU A 18 -61.57 34.49 23.37
C GLU A 18 -60.32 33.83 22.75
N LEU A 19 -60.46 32.66 22.15
CA LEU A 19 -59.37 31.96 21.46
C LEU A 19 -58.93 32.72 20.20
N GLN A 20 -59.89 33.23 19.43
CA GLN A 20 -59.60 34.06 18.25
C GLN A 20 -58.91 35.37 18.62
N GLU A 21 -59.33 36.01 19.71
CA GLU A 21 -58.67 37.20 20.24
C GLU A 21 -57.26 36.91 20.74
N ALA A 22 -57.05 35.81 21.47
CA ALA A 22 -55.72 35.40 21.95
C ALA A 22 -54.77 35.06 20.80
N PHE A 23 -55.28 34.48 19.71
CA PHE A 23 -54.55 34.28 18.47
C PHE A 23 -54.22 35.60 17.76
N ALA A 24 -55.18 36.52 17.65
CA ALA A 24 -54.99 37.85 17.05
C ALA A 24 -54.01 38.72 17.85
N LYS A 25 -54.01 38.60 19.19
CA LYS A 25 -53.05 39.23 20.11
C LYS A 25 -51.66 38.57 20.06
N GLY A 26 -51.50 37.48 19.30
CA GLY A 26 -50.23 36.77 19.11
C GLY A 26 -49.75 35.97 20.31
N LEU A 27 -50.63 35.75 21.31
CA LEU A 27 -50.37 34.91 22.49
C LEU A 27 -50.39 33.42 22.12
N LEU A 28 -51.20 33.06 21.12
CA LEU A 28 -51.26 31.72 20.53
C LEU A 28 -50.68 31.75 19.12
N LYS A 29 -49.70 30.87 18.83
CA LYS A 29 -49.13 30.70 17.49
C LYS A 29 -49.76 29.49 16.79
N PRO A 30 -49.95 29.52 15.46
CA PRO A 30 -50.55 28.40 14.75
C PRO A 30 -49.58 27.20 14.70
N GLY A 31 -49.87 26.15 15.47
CA GLY A 31 -49.17 24.88 15.43
C GLY A 31 -49.13 24.15 16.78
N LEU A 32 -49.12 22.81 16.73
CA LEU A 32 -49.05 21.90 17.90
C LEU A 32 -47.67 21.89 18.59
N ASN A 33 -46.81 22.88 18.33
CA ASN A 33 -45.42 22.82 18.72
C ASN A 33 -45.19 23.72 19.94
N GLU A 34 -44.85 23.10 21.07
CA GLU A 34 -44.30 23.80 22.24
C GLU A 34 -42.99 24.50 21.85
N GLU A 35 -42.90 25.80 22.16
CA GLU A 35 -41.64 26.52 22.06
C GLU A 35 -40.72 26.02 23.19
N ILE A 36 -39.90 25.02 22.89
CA ILE A 36 -38.81 24.65 23.81
C ILE A 36 -37.88 25.86 23.85
N GLU A 37 -37.92 26.61 24.96
CA GLU A 37 -36.96 27.68 25.21
C GLU A 37 -35.56 27.13 25.01
N VAL A 38 -34.86 27.62 23.98
CA VAL A 38 -33.46 27.30 23.76
C VAL A 38 -32.69 27.96 24.90
N THR A 39 -32.59 27.25 26.03
CA THR A 39 -31.82 27.67 27.19
C THR A 39 -30.37 27.80 26.75
N GLN A 40 -29.95 29.04 26.53
CA GLN A 40 -28.57 29.34 26.20
C GLN A 40 -27.72 28.99 27.42
N LYS A 41 -26.95 27.90 27.32
CA LYS A 41 -26.08 27.45 28.41
C LYS A 41 -25.02 28.52 28.66
N ASN A 42 -25.10 29.17 29.82
CA ASN A 42 -24.07 30.10 30.28
C ASN A 42 -22.88 29.31 30.83
N TYR A 43 -21.79 29.26 30.08
CA TYR A 43 -20.55 28.59 30.50
C TYR A 43 -19.72 29.52 31.39
N VAL A 44 -19.96 29.48 32.70
CA VAL A 44 -19.17 30.24 33.68
C VAL A 44 -17.92 29.44 34.07
N ASN A 45 -16.74 30.01 33.85
CA ASN A 45 -15.46 29.42 34.26
C ASN A 45 -15.17 29.71 35.75
N ASN A 46 -15.78 28.95 36.66
CA ASN A 46 -15.50 29.09 38.10
C ASN A 46 -14.21 28.34 38.49
N VAL A 47 -13.08 29.04 38.39
CA VAL A 47 -11.75 28.50 38.72
C VAL A 47 -11.60 28.15 40.21
N ALA A 48 -12.32 28.85 41.11
CA ALA A 48 -12.22 28.61 42.55
C ALA A 48 -12.82 27.25 42.92
N ASP A 49 -14.03 26.96 42.45
CA ASP A 49 -14.71 25.69 42.70
C ASP A 49 -13.98 24.51 42.03
N LEU A 50 -13.45 24.71 40.82
CA LEU A 50 -12.63 23.70 40.15
C LEU A 50 -11.39 23.33 40.96
N LYS A 51 -10.74 24.31 41.60
CA LYS A 51 -9.58 24.05 42.48
C LYS A 51 -9.99 23.35 43.77
N LEU A 52 -11.15 23.68 44.34
CA LEU A 52 -11.68 22.98 45.51
C LEU A 52 -11.98 21.52 45.17
N LYS A 53 -12.69 21.27 44.08
CA LYS A 53 -12.99 19.91 43.59
C LYS A 53 -11.75 19.11 43.22
N LEU A 54 -10.73 19.77 42.64
CA LEU A 54 -9.44 19.13 42.40
C LEU A 54 -8.86 18.60 43.72
N LYS A 55 -8.86 19.41 44.78
CA LYS A 55 -8.35 18.97 46.10
C LYS A 55 -9.16 17.81 46.69
N ASP A 56 -10.48 17.80 46.49
CA ASP A 56 -11.35 16.72 46.96
C ASP A 56 -11.04 15.39 46.24
N ILE A 57 -10.74 15.43 44.93
CA ILE A 57 -10.52 14.25 44.09
C ILE A 57 -9.04 13.81 44.09
N GLN A 58 -8.11 14.72 44.39
CA GLN A 58 -6.68 14.46 44.31
C GLN A 58 -6.24 13.38 45.29
N LEU A 59 -5.84 12.24 44.75
CA LEU A 59 -5.26 11.14 45.50
C LEU A 59 -3.79 11.44 45.83
N LYS A 60 -3.40 11.26 47.10
CA LYS A 60 -2.01 11.41 47.59
C LYS A 60 -1.31 10.05 47.63
N LEU A 61 -1.08 9.47 46.45
CA LEU A 61 -0.42 8.18 46.29
C LEU A 61 1.02 8.35 45.83
N PRO A 62 1.93 7.40 46.18
CA PRO A 62 3.27 7.39 45.60
C PRO A 62 3.17 7.19 44.08
N TRP A 63 4.11 7.79 43.34
CA TRP A 63 4.09 7.80 41.88
C TRP A 63 4.01 6.39 41.26
N ILE A 64 4.59 5.38 41.92
CA ILE A 64 4.57 3.98 41.47
C ILE A 64 3.15 3.39 41.32
N GLU A 65 2.17 3.86 42.10
CA GLU A 65 0.80 3.33 42.05
C GLU A 65 -0.04 3.97 40.95
N THR A 66 0.33 5.19 40.54
CA THR A 66 -0.37 5.93 39.48
C THR A 66 0.30 5.72 38.13
N LEU A 67 1.64 5.65 38.09
CA LEU A 67 2.47 5.58 36.88
C LEU A 67 2.18 6.70 35.86
N ASP A 68 1.56 7.78 36.32
CA ASP A 68 1.14 8.89 35.48
C ASP A 68 2.35 9.74 35.10
N LEU A 69 2.42 10.11 33.83
CA LEU A 69 3.50 10.92 33.27
C LEU A 69 2.94 12.04 32.41
N VAL A 70 3.25 13.28 32.80
CA VAL A 70 2.94 14.46 32.01
C VAL A 70 4.21 14.87 31.28
N THR A 71 4.28 14.57 29.98
CA THR A 71 5.47 14.81 29.16
C THR A 71 5.19 15.69 27.96
N ALA A 72 6.19 16.51 27.62
CA ALA A 72 6.27 17.19 26.35
C ALA A 72 6.73 16.22 25.25
N VAL A 73 6.63 16.65 23.99
CA VAL A 73 7.04 15.84 22.83
C VAL A 73 8.54 15.55 22.87
N ALA A 74 8.95 14.30 22.64
CA ALA A 74 10.37 13.92 22.60
C ALA A 74 11.15 14.78 21.59
N PRO A 75 12.36 15.24 21.92
CA PRO A 75 13.19 15.97 20.96
C PRO A 75 13.45 15.10 19.72
N MET A 76 13.31 15.69 18.53
CA MET A 76 13.67 15.00 17.29
C MET A 76 15.17 14.77 17.26
N ALA A 77 15.60 13.69 16.60
CA ALA A 77 16.99 13.53 16.23
C ALA A 77 17.47 14.78 15.47
N PRO A 78 18.70 15.26 15.73
CA PRO A 78 19.18 16.54 15.20
C PRO A 78 19.11 16.60 13.67
N ASP A 79 19.47 15.52 12.98
CA ASP A 79 19.43 15.45 11.51
C ASP A 79 18.01 15.65 10.96
N VAL A 80 17.02 15.01 11.58
CA VAL A 80 15.61 15.09 11.15
C VAL A 80 15.03 16.46 11.49
N ALA A 81 15.43 17.04 12.63
CA ALA A 81 15.04 18.39 13.01
C ALA A 81 15.57 19.42 12.00
N LEU A 82 16.83 19.29 11.59
CA LEU A 82 17.50 20.18 10.63
C LEU A 82 16.84 20.09 9.25
N GLN A 83 16.56 18.87 8.77
CA GLN A 83 15.82 18.67 7.51
C GLN A 83 14.40 19.28 7.57
N MET A 84 13.72 19.18 8.73
CA MET A 84 12.39 19.77 8.89
C MET A 84 12.45 21.31 8.93
N GLN A 85 13.50 21.88 9.51
CA GLN A 85 13.76 23.32 9.48
C GLN A 85 14.07 23.82 8.06
N GLU A 86 14.94 23.15 7.33
CA GLU A 86 15.26 23.47 5.93
C GLU A 86 14.01 23.42 5.05
N THR A 87 13.19 22.37 5.20
CA THR A 87 11.93 22.27 4.44
C THR A 87 10.93 23.35 4.84
N ALA A 88 10.86 23.72 6.13
CA ALA A 88 10.04 24.83 6.59
C ALA A 88 10.53 26.19 6.04
N GLN A 89 11.84 26.43 6.02
CA GLN A 89 12.45 27.62 5.43
C GLN A 89 12.19 27.68 3.92
N ARG A 90 12.42 26.58 3.19
CA ARG A 90 12.13 26.49 1.76
C ARG A 90 10.66 26.81 1.45
N ARG A 91 9.74 26.34 2.30
CA ARG A 91 8.30 26.66 2.20
C ARG A 91 8.01 28.13 2.47
N LYS A 92 8.63 28.74 3.49
CA LYS A 92 8.51 30.18 3.77
C LYS A 92 8.99 30.99 2.57
N ASN A 93 10.16 30.67 2.02
CA ASN A 93 10.71 31.35 0.85
C ASN A 93 9.80 31.19 -0.39
N LEU A 94 9.20 30.01 -0.60
CA LEU A 94 8.20 29.82 -1.66
C LEU A 94 6.94 30.67 -1.45
N LYS A 95 6.50 30.81 -0.19
CA LYS A 95 5.31 31.56 0.21
C LYS A 95 5.50 33.07 0.06
N GLU A 96 6.69 33.57 0.35
CA GLU A 96 7.05 34.98 0.16
C GLU A 96 7.22 35.33 -1.33
N ASN A 97 7.72 34.39 -2.13
CA ASN A 97 7.88 34.58 -3.58
C ASN A 97 6.57 34.40 -4.37
N SER A 98 5.53 33.76 -3.80
CA SER A 98 4.22 33.63 -4.46
C SER A 98 3.34 34.85 -4.15
N LYS A 99 3.20 35.75 -5.13
CA LYS A 99 2.38 36.97 -5.05
C LYS A 99 0.87 36.67 -4.95
N GLY A 100 0.41 36.19 -3.79
CA GLY A 100 -0.98 36.32 -3.36
C GLY A 100 -1.95 35.17 -3.68
N HIS A 101 -1.59 34.14 -4.46
CA HIS A 101 -2.48 32.98 -4.61
C HIS A 101 -2.12 31.88 -3.59
N GLN A 102 -2.60 32.05 -2.35
CA GLN A 102 -2.52 30.99 -1.34
C GLN A 102 -3.73 30.08 -1.44
N LEU A 103 -3.57 28.95 -2.12
CA LEU A 103 -4.52 27.85 -1.98
C LEU A 103 -4.29 27.23 -0.60
N TYR A 104 -5.32 27.21 0.26
CA TYR A 104 -5.28 26.45 1.50
C TYR A 104 -4.97 24.99 1.17
N ASP A 105 -3.83 24.51 1.63
CA ASP A 105 -3.44 23.11 1.50
C ASP A 105 -3.79 22.40 2.82
N PRO A 106 -4.89 21.61 2.87
CA PRO A 106 -5.33 20.92 4.08
C PRO A 106 -4.27 19.98 4.65
N THR A 107 -3.29 19.55 3.83
CA THR A 107 -2.20 18.69 4.27
C THR A 107 -1.17 19.40 5.15
N GLN A 108 -1.22 20.74 5.24
CA GLN A 108 -0.31 21.49 6.10
C GLN A 108 -0.78 21.60 7.55
N ASN A 109 -2.10 21.56 7.79
CA ASN A 109 -2.66 21.66 9.13
C ASN A 109 -2.41 20.36 9.92
N PRO A 110 -1.70 20.38 11.07
CA PRO A 110 -1.42 19.19 11.87
C PRO A 110 -2.68 18.48 12.37
N VAL A 111 -3.79 19.21 12.53
CA VAL A 111 -5.07 18.65 12.98
C VAL A 111 -5.75 17.85 11.87
N LEU A 112 -5.62 18.31 10.61
CA LEU A 112 -6.19 17.65 9.44
C LEU A 112 -5.26 16.61 8.82
N ASN A 113 -3.95 16.76 9.01
CA ASN A 113 -2.95 15.81 8.55
C ASN A 113 -2.70 14.72 9.59
N GLU A 114 -3.37 13.58 9.38
CA GLU A 114 -3.27 12.40 10.22
C GLU A 114 -1.82 11.94 10.46
N PHE A 115 -0.98 11.93 9.42
CA PHE A 115 0.39 11.45 9.55
C PHE A 115 1.24 12.31 10.49
N LYS A 116 1.07 13.64 10.44
CA LYS A 116 1.76 14.55 11.35
C LYS A 116 1.24 14.39 12.78
N ARG A 117 -0.08 14.23 12.94
CA ARG A 117 -0.72 14.01 14.24
C ARG A 117 -0.23 12.71 14.89
N GLU A 118 -0.28 11.60 14.17
CA GLU A 118 0.19 10.29 14.64
C GLU A 118 1.67 10.33 15.04
N ASN A 119 2.52 11.03 14.28
CA ASN A 119 3.93 11.17 14.63
C ASN A 119 4.15 12.00 15.91
N LEU A 120 3.34 13.04 16.15
CA LEU A 120 3.38 13.81 17.40
C LEU A 120 2.96 12.95 18.60
N LEU A 121 1.87 12.21 18.48
CA LEU A 121 1.39 11.29 19.52
C LEU A 121 2.45 10.22 19.83
N HIS A 122 3.04 9.63 18.78
CA HIS A 122 4.10 8.64 18.93
C HIS A 122 5.31 9.20 19.68
N ARG A 123 5.75 10.42 19.36
CA ARG A 123 6.88 11.07 20.03
C ARG A 123 6.59 11.45 21.47
N GLN A 124 5.37 11.89 21.77
CA GLN A 124 4.97 12.16 23.16
C GLN A 124 4.96 10.86 23.96
N ALA A 125 4.40 9.78 23.42
CA ALA A 125 4.45 8.46 24.05
C ALA A 125 5.89 7.98 24.25
N GLN A 126 6.77 8.20 23.27
CA GLN A 126 8.18 7.86 23.38
C GLN A 126 8.88 8.61 24.53
N ALA A 127 8.62 9.91 24.69
CA ALA A 127 9.16 10.70 25.80
C ALA A 127 8.71 10.13 27.16
N ALA A 128 7.41 9.85 27.30
CA ALA A 128 6.83 9.25 28.49
C ALA A 128 7.48 7.89 28.80
N VAL A 129 7.65 7.02 27.80
CA VAL A 129 8.28 5.71 28.01
C VAL A 129 9.73 5.84 28.48
N VAL A 130 10.51 6.75 27.89
CA VAL A 130 11.91 6.97 28.29
C VAL A 130 12.02 7.47 29.72
N GLU A 131 11.20 8.46 30.09
CA GLU A 131 11.18 9.00 31.45
C GLU A 131 10.65 7.97 32.47
N GLY A 132 9.56 7.28 32.14
CA GLY A 132 8.94 6.27 32.99
C GLY A 132 9.84 5.09 33.26
N ILE A 133 10.50 4.55 32.22
CA ILE A 133 11.47 3.46 32.38
C ILE A 133 12.64 3.89 33.27
N LYS A 134 13.11 5.13 33.15
CA LYS A 134 14.18 5.65 34.01
C LYS A 134 13.73 5.62 35.48
N LYS A 135 12.58 6.21 35.80
CA LYS A 135 12.04 6.23 37.17
C LYS A 135 11.78 4.82 37.71
N LEU A 136 11.27 3.89 36.90
CA LEU A 136 11.05 2.50 37.32
C LEU A 136 12.36 1.75 37.59
N LYS A 137 13.42 2.03 36.82
CA LYS A 137 14.75 1.47 37.06
C LYS A 137 15.37 2.03 38.34
N ASP A 138 15.19 3.32 38.62
CA ASP A 138 15.66 3.95 39.86
C ASP A 138 15.00 3.31 41.09
N LEU A 139 13.75 2.83 40.95
CA LEU A 139 13.02 2.07 41.97
C LEU A 139 13.34 0.56 41.99
N GLY A 140 14.21 0.08 41.10
CA GLY A 140 14.61 -1.33 41.03
C GLY A 140 13.57 -2.28 40.41
N ILE A 141 12.58 -1.76 39.67
CA ILE A 141 11.48 -2.57 39.12
C ILE A 141 11.85 -3.11 37.73
N PRO A 142 11.72 -4.42 37.48
CA PRO A 142 11.94 -5.00 36.16
C PRO A 142 10.87 -4.55 35.18
N THR A 143 11.28 -3.90 34.09
CA THR A 143 10.37 -3.32 33.08
C THR A 143 10.24 -4.16 31.80
N ARG A 144 11.21 -5.03 31.51
CA ARG A 144 11.21 -5.83 30.29
C ARG A 144 10.46 -7.14 30.51
N ARG A 145 9.44 -7.41 29.67
CA ARG A 145 8.79 -8.72 29.59
C ARG A 145 9.81 -9.78 29.12
N PRO A 146 10.06 -10.85 29.90
CA PRO A 146 10.87 -11.98 29.44
C PRO A 146 10.19 -12.74 28.31
N ASP A 147 10.99 -13.27 27.37
CA ASP A 147 10.45 -14.01 26.21
C ASP A 147 9.85 -15.38 26.62
N ASP A 148 10.31 -15.93 27.75
CA ASP A 148 9.84 -17.21 28.33
C ASP A 148 8.63 -17.05 29.28
N TYR A 149 8.12 -15.83 29.44
CA TYR A 149 6.96 -15.56 30.29
C TYR A 149 5.65 -15.56 29.46
N PHE A 150 4.99 -16.72 29.42
CA PHE A 150 3.73 -16.93 28.70
C PHE A 150 2.53 -16.62 29.60
N ALA A 151 2.03 -15.39 29.49
CA ALA A 151 0.77 -14.95 30.08
C ALA A 151 -0.22 -14.56 28.97
N GLU A 152 -1.50 -14.44 29.33
CA GLU A 152 -2.52 -13.97 28.40
C GLU A 152 -2.18 -12.55 27.91
N MET A 153 -2.16 -12.38 26.58
CA MET A 153 -1.87 -11.11 25.93
C MET A 153 -3.18 -10.48 25.45
N ALA A 154 -3.22 -9.15 25.32
CA ALA A 154 -4.43 -8.42 24.86
C ALA A 154 -4.97 -8.86 23.49
N LYS A 155 -4.17 -9.54 22.67
CA LYS A 155 -4.58 -10.13 21.38
C LYS A 155 -4.10 -11.57 21.31
N SER A 156 -4.97 -12.46 20.81
CA SER A 156 -4.62 -13.87 20.65
C SER A 156 -3.52 -14.10 19.60
N ASP A 157 -2.76 -15.18 19.77
CA ASP A 157 -1.72 -15.57 18.82
C ASP A 157 -2.29 -15.87 17.44
N GLU A 158 -3.48 -16.45 17.35
CA GLU A 158 -4.15 -16.71 16.07
C GLU A 158 -4.41 -15.39 15.31
N HIS A 159 -4.84 -14.34 16.02
CA HIS A 159 -5.02 -13.02 15.43
C HIS A 159 -3.68 -12.44 14.96
N MET A 160 -2.62 -12.52 15.77
CA MET A 160 -1.30 -12.02 15.40
C MET A 160 -0.66 -12.79 14.24
N GLN A 161 -0.93 -14.08 14.11
CA GLN A 161 -0.52 -14.86 12.94
C GLN A 161 -1.21 -14.38 11.65
N LYS A 162 -2.49 -14.00 11.71
CA LYS A 162 -3.20 -13.40 10.56
C LYS A 162 -2.57 -12.06 10.17
N VAL A 163 -2.25 -11.21 11.15
CA VAL A 163 -1.55 -9.93 10.92
C VAL A 163 -0.19 -10.15 10.27
N ARG A 164 0.63 -11.07 10.80
CA ARG A 164 1.95 -11.42 10.24
C ARG A 164 1.85 -11.92 8.80
N LYS A 165 0.90 -12.81 8.50
CA LYS A 165 0.65 -13.30 7.13
C LYS A 165 0.35 -12.15 6.17
N ASN A 166 -0.50 -11.20 6.58
CA ASN A 166 -0.82 -10.03 5.76
C ASN A 166 0.37 -9.09 5.55
N LEU A 167 1.20 -8.90 6.59
CA LEU A 167 2.41 -8.09 6.49
C LEU A 167 3.42 -8.70 5.51
N MET A 168 3.68 -10.01 5.63
CA MET A 168 4.56 -10.75 4.72
C MET A 168 4.04 -10.72 3.28
N ALA A 169 2.71 -10.83 3.09
CA ALA A 169 2.09 -10.73 1.77
C ALA A 169 2.28 -9.34 1.13
N LYS A 170 2.14 -8.25 1.93
CA LYS A 170 2.39 -6.87 1.47
C LYS A 170 3.86 -6.66 1.10
N GLN A 171 4.78 -7.11 1.95
CA GLN A 171 6.22 -7.00 1.68
C GLN A 171 6.61 -7.78 0.41
N ALA A 172 6.07 -9.00 0.24
CA ALA A 172 6.30 -9.79 -0.97
C ALA A 172 5.68 -9.14 -2.23
N ALA A 173 4.53 -8.46 -2.10
CA ALA A 173 3.95 -7.70 -3.20
C ALA A 173 4.85 -6.51 -3.61
N GLN A 174 5.31 -5.72 -2.64
CA GLN A 174 6.23 -4.59 -2.87
C GLN A 174 7.54 -5.05 -3.51
N ALA A 175 8.19 -6.07 -2.95
CA ALA A 175 9.42 -6.64 -3.50
C ALA A 175 9.23 -7.17 -4.94
N ARG A 176 8.06 -7.74 -5.26
CA ARG A 176 7.74 -8.14 -6.63
C ARG A 176 7.61 -6.94 -7.56
N THR A 177 6.93 -5.87 -7.14
CA THR A 177 6.80 -4.66 -7.95
C THR A 177 8.15 -3.99 -8.22
N GLU A 178 9.03 -3.93 -7.23
CA GLU A 178 10.38 -3.40 -7.36
C GLU A 178 11.25 -4.26 -8.30
N LYS A 179 11.22 -5.59 -8.13
CA LYS A 179 11.90 -6.52 -9.06
C LYS A 179 11.41 -6.35 -10.49
N VAL A 180 10.10 -6.18 -10.70
CA VAL A 180 9.55 -5.93 -12.04
C VAL A 180 10.03 -4.59 -12.59
N ARG A 181 10.11 -3.54 -11.77
CA ARG A 181 10.67 -2.24 -12.17
C ARG A 181 12.14 -2.36 -12.56
N GLN A 182 12.96 -3.00 -11.74
CA GLN A 182 14.38 -3.26 -12.04
C GLN A 182 14.57 -4.05 -13.34
N LEU A 183 13.79 -5.12 -13.54
CA LEU A 183 13.85 -5.91 -14.79
C LEU A 183 13.45 -5.09 -16.02
N ARG A 184 12.50 -4.15 -15.88
CA ARG A 184 12.12 -3.24 -16.99
C ARG A 184 13.25 -2.26 -17.29
N GLU A 185 13.89 -1.70 -16.27
CA GLU A 185 15.02 -0.77 -16.41
C GLU A 185 16.24 -1.47 -17.04
N GLN A 186 16.59 -2.67 -16.57
CA GLN A 186 17.64 -3.50 -17.16
C GLN A 186 17.38 -3.80 -18.64
N LYS A 187 16.13 -4.14 -19.01
CA LYS A 187 15.75 -4.36 -20.42
C LYS A 187 15.88 -3.09 -21.27
N LYS A 188 15.54 -1.92 -20.73
CA LYS A 188 15.71 -0.64 -21.43
C LYS A 188 17.20 -0.34 -21.64
N PHE A 189 18.01 -0.52 -20.60
CA PHE A 189 19.45 -0.31 -20.67
C PHE A 189 20.13 -1.28 -21.63
N ALA A 190 19.81 -2.57 -21.56
CA ALA A 190 20.36 -3.58 -22.47
C ALA A 190 20.06 -3.26 -23.95
N LYS A 191 18.87 -2.73 -24.25
CA LYS A 191 18.55 -2.27 -25.62
C LYS A 191 19.41 -1.08 -26.05
N ARG A 192 19.64 -0.10 -25.18
CA ARG A 192 20.52 1.05 -25.46
C ARG A 192 21.97 0.62 -25.65
N VAL A 193 22.48 -0.24 -24.77
CA VAL A 193 23.84 -0.79 -24.91
C VAL A 193 24.00 -1.55 -26.22
N GLN A 194 23.00 -2.32 -26.64
CA GLN A 194 23.05 -3.03 -27.91
C GLN A 194 23.07 -2.08 -29.12
N THR A 195 22.30 -0.99 -29.09
CA THR A 195 22.32 0.02 -30.17
C THR A 195 23.64 0.77 -30.18
N ASP A 196 24.14 1.19 -29.02
CA ASP A 196 25.37 1.96 -28.88
C ASP A 196 26.59 1.13 -29.29
N ALA A 197 26.63 -0.16 -28.91
CA ALA A 197 27.68 -1.09 -29.36
C ALA A 197 27.67 -1.26 -30.89
N ARG A 198 26.48 -1.31 -31.51
CA ARG A 198 26.35 -1.43 -32.97
C ARG A 198 26.77 -0.15 -33.70
N LEU A 199 26.42 1.02 -33.15
CA LEU A 199 26.87 2.32 -33.64
C LEU A 199 28.38 2.47 -33.50
N LYS A 200 28.94 2.09 -32.35
CA LYS A 200 30.38 2.09 -32.11
C LYS A 200 31.11 1.18 -33.10
N GLN A 201 30.67 -0.07 -33.28
CA GLN A 201 31.23 -0.97 -34.29
C GLN A 201 31.17 -0.41 -35.72
N ALA A 202 30.10 0.32 -36.07
CA ALA A 202 29.98 0.95 -37.38
C ALA A 202 30.93 2.15 -37.51
N ALA A 203 31.09 2.95 -36.45
CA ALA A 203 32.05 4.05 -36.38
C ALA A 203 33.50 3.53 -36.49
N ASP A 204 33.86 2.51 -35.69
CA ASP A 204 35.18 1.87 -35.72
C ASP A 204 35.49 1.31 -37.11
N LYS A 205 34.51 0.68 -37.79
CA LYS A 205 34.66 0.21 -39.18
C LYS A 205 34.83 1.36 -40.18
N LYS A 206 34.10 2.46 -40.00
CA LYS A 206 34.20 3.64 -40.86
C LYS A 206 35.57 4.31 -40.70
N GLU A 207 36.04 4.45 -39.47
CA GLU A 207 37.35 4.98 -39.14
C GLU A 207 38.46 4.10 -39.70
N MET A 208 38.38 2.78 -39.52
CA MET A 208 39.28 1.81 -40.15
C MET A 208 39.32 1.97 -41.68
N LEU A 209 38.15 2.02 -42.34
CA LEU A 209 38.09 2.19 -43.80
C LEU A 209 38.67 3.54 -44.25
N GLU A 210 38.50 4.60 -43.45
CA GLU A 210 39.08 5.91 -43.73
C GLU A 210 40.61 5.89 -43.58
N GLN A 211 41.13 5.25 -42.52
CA GLN A 211 42.57 5.04 -42.34
C GLN A 211 43.17 4.23 -43.50
N LEU A 212 42.53 3.14 -43.93
CA LEU A 212 42.95 2.39 -45.13
C LEU A 212 42.94 3.25 -46.40
N LYS A 213 41.92 4.10 -46.60
CA LYS A 213 41.87 5.03 -47.74
C LYS A 213 42.98 6.07 -47.68
N ARG A 214 43.35 6.57 -46.49
CA ARG A 214 44.46 7.51 -46.30
C ARG A 214 45.81 6.87 -46.64
N VAL A 215 46.05 5.64 -46.20
CA VAL A 215 47.26 4.85 -46.55
C VAL A 215 47.30 4.56 -48.04
N ARG A 216 46.20 4.08 -48.66
CA ARG A 216 46.12 3.83 -50.11
C ARG A 216 46.38 5.08 -50.95
N LYS A 217 46.00 6.27 -50.45
CA LYS A 217 46.25 7.56 -51.13
C LYS A 217 47.64 8.14 -50.82
N GLY A 218 48.51 7.40 -50.13
CA GLY A 218 49.89 7.80 -49.84
C GLY A 218 50.02 8.95 -48.83
N LYS A 219 48.96 9.25 -48.07
CA LYS A 219 48.95 10.39 -47.12
C LYS A 219 49.43 10.02 -45.70
N SER A 220 49.63 8.73 -45.42
CA SER A 220 50.16 8.21 -44.15
C SER A 220 50.84 6.86 -44.40
N SER A 221 52.02 6.66 -43.83
CA SER A 221 52.79 5.39 -43.86
C SER A 221 52.69 4.59 -42.57
N ASP A 222 51.92 5.08 -41.58
CA ASP A 222 51.85 4.48 -40.25
C ASP A 222 50.83 3.33 -40.22
N LEU A 223 51.33 2.10 -40.07
CA LEU A 223 50.57 0.85 -40.09
C LEU A 223 50.15 0.37 -38.68
N GLY A 224 50.34 1.19 -37.64
CA GLY A 224 50.07 0.83 -36.24
C GLY A 224 48.66 0.33 -35.94
N PHE A 225 47.64 0.73 -36.72
CA PHE A 225 46.26 0.27 -36.57
C PHE A 225 46.07 -1.25 -36.78
N LEU A 226 46.96 -1.93 -37.52
CA LEU A 226 46.82 -3.35 -37.81
C LEU A 226 47.26 -4.26 -36.64
N ASP A 227 48.08 -3.76 -35.72
CA ASP A 227 48.71 -4.58 -34.66
C ASP A 227 47.80 -4.77 -33.43
N ASP A 228 46.92 -3.81 -33.16
CA ASP A 228 45.96 -3.86 -32.04
C ASP A 228 44.97 -5.04 -32.11
N ASN A 229 44.74 -5.62 -33.30
CA ASN A 229 43.83 -6.75 -33.50
C ASN A 229 44.50 -8.14 -33.47
N LYS A 230 45.83 -8.23 -33.38
CA LYS A 230 46.54 -9.53 -33.36
C LYS A 230 46.64 -10.17 -31.97
N GLY A 231 46.32 -9.45 -30.89
CA GLY A 231 46.46 -9.92 -29.51
C GLY A 231 45.33 -10.81 -28.97
N SER A 232 44.16 -10.92 -29.63
CA SER A 232 42.95 -11.49 -29.00
C SER A 232 42.53 -12.89 -29.46
N ASN A 233 43.27 -13.55 -30.37
CA ASN A 233 42.86 -14.85 -30.93
C ASN A 233 43.78 -16.05 -30.60
N LYS A 234 44.64 -15.94 -29.56
CA LYS A 234 45.37 -17.09 -28.99
C LYS A 234 44.66 -17.63 -27.74
N GLY A 235 43.48 -18.20 -27.95
CA GLY A 235 42.78 -19.01 -26.94
C GLY A 235 43.30 -20.45 -26.95
N ASN A 236 43.96 -20.83 -25.86
CA ASN A 236 44.46 -22.16 -25.52
C ASN A 236 43.64 -23.35 -26.06
N ASN A 237 44.23 -24.09 -26.99
CA ASN A 237 43.87 -25.48 -27.29
C ASN A 237 45.04 -26.36 -26.81
N LYS A 238 45.10 -26.61 -25.50
CA LYS A 238 45.94 -27.66 -24.91
C LYS A 238 45.04 -28.62 -24.15
N GLY A 239 45.19 -29.91 -24.50
CA GLY A 239 44.28 -30.99 -24.19
C GLY A 239 43.93 -31.18 -22.72
N LYS A 240 42.71 -31.68 -22.53
CA LYS A 240 42.34 -32.49 -21.38
C LYS A 240 41.39 -33.58 -21.87
N ASP A 241 41.97 -34.73 -22.19
CA ASP A 241 41.29 -36.02 -22.15
C ASP A 241 40.83 -36.24 -20.71
N GLY A 242 39.62 -35.78 -20.43
CA GLY A 242 38.95 -35.95 -19.16
C GLY A 242 37.47 -36.09 -19.44
N LYS A 243 36.95 -37.30 -19.26
CA LYS A 243 35.53 -37.64 -19.31
C LYS A 243 34.76 -36.82 -18.25
N GLY A 244 34.46 -35.56 -18.58
CA GLY A 244 33.55 -34.68 -17.86
C GLY A 244 32.11 -34.87 -18.33
N PRO A 245 31.12 -34.55 -17.49
CA PRO A 245 29.75 -35.02 -17.66
C PRO A 245 29.18 -34.52 -18.98
N GLN A 246 28.76 -35.47 -19.81
CA GLN A 246 28.13 -35.22 -21.09
C GLN A 246 27.16 -34.05 -20.98
N HIS A 247 27.51 -32.95 -21.65
CA HIS A 247 26.66 -31.78 -21.77
C HIS A 247 25.43 -32.25 -22.55
N LYS A 248 24.39 -32.70 -21.82
CA LYS A 248 23.14 -33.19 -22.39
C LYS A 248 22.65 -32.12 -23.35
N VAL A 249 22.76 -32.42 -24.64
CA VAL A 249 22.24 -31.59 -25.73
C VAL A 249 20.88 -31.11 -25.29
N ASN A 250 20.73 -29.79 -25.14
CA ASN A 250 19.52 -29.17 -24.63
C ASN A 250 18.33 -29.79 -25.37
N LYS A 251 17.51 -30.60 -24.68
CA LYS A 251 16.45 -31.40 -25.33
C LYS A 251 15.51 -30.52 -26.16
N ARG A 252 15.35 -29.24 -25.79
CA ARG A 252 14.61 -28.25 -26.57
C ARG A 252 15.30 -27.88 -27.90
N ARG A 253 16.62 -27.83 -27.95
CA ARG A 253 17.40 -27.61 -29.17
C ARG A 253 17.37 -28.87 -30.04
N ALA A 254 17.61 -30.06 -29.49
CA ALA A 254 17.49 -31.32 -30.23
C ALA A 254 16.09 -31.53 -30.85
N MET A 255 15.02 -31.21 -30.10
CA MET A 255 13.64 -31.26 -30.63
C MET A 255 13.38 -30.22 -31.71
N LYS A 256 13.97 -29.02 -31.61
CA LYS A 256 13.84 -27.99 -32.65
C LYS A 256 14.63 -28.35 -33.89
N ASP A 257 15.81 -28.94 -33.74
CA ASP A 257 16.65 -29.38 -34.84
C ASP A 257 16.00 -30.58 -35.54
N LYS A 258 15.39 -31.51 -34.79
CA LYS A 258 14.59 -32.61 -35.35
C LYS A 258 13.32 -32.12 -36.05
N LYS A 259 12.66 -31.07 -35.52
CA LYS A 259 11.42 -30.51 -36.10
C LYS A 259 11.65 -29.60 -37.30
N PHE A 260 12.75 -28.86 -37.32
CA PHE A 260 12.98 -27.78 -38.29
C PHE A 260 14.26 -27.92 -39.12
N GLY A 261 15.05 -28.97 -38.89
CA GLY A 261 16.34 -29.21 -39.54
C GLY A 261 17.42 -28.21 -39.14
N PHE A 262 18.67 -28.52 -39.49
CA PHE A 262 19.79 -27.58 -39.43
C PHE A 262 19.96 -26.93 -40.81
N GLY A 263 19.70 -25.63 -40.93
CA GLY A 263 20.18 -24.83 -42.06
C GLY A 263 19.51 -24.96 -43.45
N GLY A 264 18.31 -25.54 -43.59
CA GLY A 264 17.61 -25.68 -44.89
C GLY A 264 16.37 -24.78 -45.11
N LYS A 265 15.92 -24.61 -46.38
CA LYS A 265 14.75 -23.79 -46.81
C LYS A 265 13.48 -24.12 -45.99
N LYS A 266 12.97 -23.15 -45.21
CA LYS A 266 11.82 -23.29 -44.27
C LYS A 266 10.46 -22.89 -44.86
N LYS A 267 10.31 -22.81 -46.18
CA LYS A 267 9.08 -22.36 -46.84
C LYS A 267 8.20 -23.59 -47.12
N GLY A 268 7.18 -23.82 -46.29
CA GLY A 268 6.22 -24.93 -46.46
C GLY A 268 6.02 -25.81 -45.21
N SER A 269 7.02 -25.94 -44.32
CA SER A 269 6.95 -26.78 -43.11
C SER A 269 6.04 -26.25 -41.98
N LYS A 270 5.34 -25.13 -42.23
CA LYS A 270 4.33 -24.55 -41.34
C LYS A 270 2.89 -24.73 -41.86
N GLN A 271 2.70 -25.38 -43.01
CA GLN A 271 1.36 -25.71 -43.50
C GLN A 271 0.86 -26.99 -42.81
N ASN A 272 -0.42 -27.01 -42.46
CA ASN A 272 -1.06 -28.21 -41.93
C ASN A 272 -1.13 -29.27 -43.02
N THR A 273 -0.61 -30.47 -42.76
CA THR A 273 -0.84 -31.62 -43.62
C THR A 273 -2.19 -32.25 -43.28
N ARG A 274 -2.82 -32.94 -44.25
CA ARG A 274 -4.11 -33.63 -44.04
C ARG A 274 -4.07 -34.62 -42.87
N GLU A 275 -2.90 -35.18 -42.58
CA GLU A 275 -2.66 -36.04 -41.41
C GLU A 275 -2.58 -35.23 -40.10
N SER A 276 -2.07 -33.99 -40.11
CA SER A 276 -1.99 -33.15 -38.91
C SER A 276 -3.35 -32.54 -38.52
N SER A 277 -4.30 -32.43 -39.45
CA SER A 277 -5.65 -31.93 -39.16
C SER A 277 -6.58 -33.00 -38.57
N ASN A 278 -6.30 -34.28 -38.80
CA ASN A 278 -7.15 -35.39 -38.35
C ASN A 278 -6.61 -36.14 -37.13
N ASN A 279 -5.41 -35.80 -36.64
CA ASN A 279 -4.80 -36.45 -35.48
C ASN A 279 -5.25 -35.78 -34.17
N PHE A 280 -6.26 -36.37 -33.52
CA PHE A 280 -6.79 -35.94 -32.21
C PHE A 280 -6.19 -36.70 -31.01
N ASP A 281 -5.26 -37.65 -31.23
CA ASP A 281 -4.71 -38.52 -30.17
C ASP A 281 -3.82 -37.78 -29.15
N GLY A 282 -3.43 -36.52 -29.43
CA GLY A 282 -2.62 -35.70 -28.53
C GLY A 282 -3.39 -34.99 -27.42
N PHE A 283 -4.73 -34.94 -27.45
CA PHE A 283 -5.52 -34.24 -26.45
C PHE A 283 -5.89 -35.17 -25.28
N ASN A 284 -4.89 -35.55 -24.50
CA ASN A 284 -5.10 -36.38 -23.33
C ASN A 284 -5.60 -35.52 -22.14
N GLY A 285 -6.90 -35.25 -22.09
CA GLY A 285 -7.57 -34.46 -21.04
C GLY A 285 -7.47 -35.08 -19.62
N HIS A 286 -6.90 -36.27 -19.49
CA HIS A 286 -6.77 -37.00 -18.22
C HIS A 286 -5.38 -36.96 -17.55
N ALA A 287 -4.35 -36.35 -18.16
CA ALA A 287 -3.02 -36.25 -17.54
C ALA A 287 -2.89 -35.14 -16.47
N ALA A 288 -3.97 -34.40 -16.19
CA ALA A 288 -4.00 -33.31 -15.20
C ALA A 288 -4.75 -33.67 -13.90
N GLN A 289 -4.79 -34.95 -13.50
CA GLN A 289 -5.29 -35.34 -12.18
C GLN A 289 -4.38 -36.31 -11.43
N LYS A 290 -4.07 -35.89 -10.18
CA LYS A 290 -3.64 -36.66 -8.99
C LYS A 290 -2.16 -37.01 -8.84
N LYS A 291 -1.40 -36.05 -8.29
CA LYS A 291 -0.47 -36.40 -7.20
C LYS A 291 -1.27 -36.48 -5.90
N ASN A 292 -1.46 -37.71 -5.43
CA ASN A 292 -2.07 -38.04 -4.15
C ASN A 292 -1.14 -37.62 -3.01
N PHE A 293 -1.48 -36.55 -2.27
CA PHE A 293 -1.12 -36.46 -0.86
C PHE A 293 -2.28 -37.02 -0.06
N LYS A 294 -2.06 -38.20 0.53
CA LYS A 294 -2.94 -38.80 1.53
C LYS A 294 -2.86 -37.95 2.80
N THR A 295 -3.92 -37.21 3.10
CA THR A 295 -4.28 -36.90 4.50
C THR A 295 -5.74 -37.27 4.70
N LYS A 296 -5.94 -38.26 5.57
CA LYS A 296 -7.24 -38.74 6.02
C LYS A 296 -7.94 -37.67 6.86
N SER A 297 -9.27 -37.71 6.80
CA SER A 297 -10.26 -36.91 7.54
C SER A 297 -10.62 -35.58 6.88
N PHE A 298 -11.73 -35.58 6.14
CA PHE A 298 -12.85 -34.65 6.30
C PHE A 298 -13.98 -35.10 5.35
N LYS A 299 -15.05 -35.65 5.93
CA LYS A 299 -16.33 -35.86 5.23
C LYS A 299 -17.02 -34.50 5.14
N VAL A 300 -17.31 -34.02 3.93
CA VAL A 300 -18.35 -33.00 3.71
C VAL A 300 -19.26 -33.49 2.61
N ASN A 301 -20.47 -33.86 3.01
CA ASN A 301 -21.60 -34.08 2.14
C ASN A 301 -22.27 -32.72 1.88
N SER A 302 -22.38 -32.29 0.62
CA SER A 302 -23.57 -31.62 0.05
C SER A 302 -23.24 -30.82 -1.23
N LYS A 303 -23.79 -31.35 -2.33
CA LYS A 303 -24.23 -30.69 -3.57
C LYS A 303 -23.69 -29.27 -3.88
N LYS A 304 -22.72 -29.20 -4.79
CA LYS A 304 -22.38 -27.96 -5.51
C LYS A 304 -23.32 -27.80 -6.70
N ASN A 305 -24.25 -26.83 -6.63
CA ASN A 305 -25.14 -26.46 -7.74
C ASN A 305 -24.32 -26.06 -8.98
N GLN A 306 -24.30 -26.95 -9.98
CA GLN A 306 -23.80 -26.66 -11.32
C GLN A 306 -24.78 -25.72 -12.02
N ARG A 307 -24.31 -24.52 -12.40
CA ARG A 307 -25.08 -23.56 -13.19
C ARG A 307 -25.52 -24.20 -14.51
N PRO A 308 -26.82 -24.24 -14.86
CA PRO A 308 -27.26 -24.78 -16.14
C PRO A 308 -26.74 -23.92 -17.29
N GLY A 309 -26.24 -24.59 -18.33
CA GLY A 309 -25.63 -24.00 -19.52
C GLY A 309 -26.59 -23.10 -20.30
N LYS A 310 -26.03 -22.24 -21.16
CA LYS A 310 -26.72 -21.15 -21.88
C LYS A 310 -28.00 -21.59 -22.60
N SER A 311 -28.10 -22.82 -23.10
CA SER A 311 -29.29 -23.34 -23.79
C SER A 311 -30.50 -23.50 -22.86
N LYS A 312 -30.30 -23.97 -21.62
CA LYS A 312 -31.40 -24.19 -20.65
C LYS A 312 -31.96 -22.89 -20.05
N ARG A 313 -31.28 -21.75 -20.20
CA ARG A 313 -31.75 -20.45 -19.69
C ARG A 313 -32.76 -19.74 -20.59
N LYS A 314 -32.84 -20.12 -21.87
CA LYS A 314 -33.79 -19.50 -22.81
C LYS A 314 -35.21 -20.05 -22.69
N ASN A 315 -35.40 -21.26 -22.15
CA ASN A 315 -36.73 -21.89 -22.05
C ASN A 315 -37.56 -21.48 -20.82
N ASN A 316 -36.99 -20.76 -19.85
CA ASN A 316 -37.73 -20.28 -18.66
C ASN A 316 -38.16 -18.81 -18.77
N LYS A 317 -38.27 -18.27 -19.98
CA LYS A 317 -39.00 -17.03 -20.24
C LYS A 317 -40.19 -17.33 -21.14
N ARG A 318 -41.25 -17.82 -20.52
CA ARG A 318 -42.64 -17.59 -20.90
C ARG A 318 -43.42 -17.46 -19.60
#